data_AF-A0A3M6I568-F1
#
_entry.id   AF-A0A3M6I568-F1
#
_cell.length_a   1.000
_cell.length_b   1.000
_cell.length_c   1.000
_cell.angle_alpha   90.00
_cell.angle_beta   90.00
_cell.angle_gamma   90.00
#
_symmetry.space_group_name_H-M   'P 1'
#
loop_
_entity.id
_entity.type
_entity.pdbx_description
1 polymer ?
#
loop_
_entity_poly.entity_id
_entity_poly.type
_entity_poly.pdbx_seq_one_letter_code
_entity_poly.pdbx_strand_id
1 'polypeptide(L)'
;MSQPIRLKDHEKDARLVRGRVVFGAVAVVLLVCVLIARLYYLQVIQYEYHSTLSENNRVHVQPIPPSRGLIYDRNGVVVADN
;
A
#
# COMPACT_ATOMS: atom_id res chain seq x y z
N MET A 1 -2.13 0.71 69.08
CA MET A 1 -3.10 0.35 68.02
C MET A 1 -2.34 -0.40 66.93
N SER A 2 -2.48 -1.72 66.89
CA SER A 2 -1.79 -2.56 65.89
C SER A 2 -2.46 -2.40 64.53
N GLN A 3 -1.72 -1.95 63.52
CA GLN A 3 -2.26 -1.87 62.16
C GLN A 3 -2.48 -3.28 61.61
N PRO A 4 -3.65 -3.58 61.01
CA PRO A 4 -3.88 -4.89 60.43
C PRO A 4 -2.93 -5.11 59.25
N ILE A 5 -2.28 -6.28 59.22
CA ILE A 5 -1.41 -6.69 58.11
C ILE A 5 -2.27 -6.79 56.86
N ARG A 6 -2.08 -5.87 55.90
CA ARG A 6 -2.77 -5.87 54.61
C ARG A 6 -2.20 -6.98 53.74
N LEU A 7 -2.75 -8.19 53.86
CA LEU A 7 -2.47 -9.30 52.95
C LEU A 7 -2.93 -8.89 51.53
N LYS A 8 -1.95 -8.61 50.66
CA LYS A 8 -2.20 -8.27 49.26
C LYS A 8 -2.59 -9.52 48.51
N ASP A 9 -3.80 -9.51 47.97
CA ASP A 9 -4.45 -10.66 47.33
C ASP A 9 -4.02 -10.75 45.86
N HIS A 10 -2.83 -11.32 45.62
CA HIS A 10 -2.20 -11.38 44.30
C HIS A 10 -3.06 -12.09 43.23
N GLU A 11 -3.95 -13.00 43.63
CA GLU A 11 -4.80 -13.72 42.69
C GLU A 11 -5.87 -12.84 42.03
N LYS A 12 -6.39 -11.84 42.75
CA LYS A 12 -7.38 -10.89 42.21
C LYS A 12 -6.75 -9.95 41.20
N ASP A 13 -5.57 -9.42 41.53
CA ASP A 13 -4.79 -8.56 40.63
C ASP A 13 -4.40 -9.31 39.35
N ALA A 14 -3.96 -10.57 39.48
CA ALA A 14 -3.60 -11.41 38.33
C ALA A 14 -4.79 -11.68 37.39
N ARG A 15 -5.99 -11.89 37.94
CA ARG A 15 -7.21 -12.14 37.14
C ARG A 15 -7.62 -10.92 36.32
N LEU A 16 -7.55 -9.73 36.91
CA LEU A 16 -7.84 -8.46 36.22
C LEU A 16 -6.84 -8.19 35.09
N VAL A 17 -5.55 -8.41 35.35
CA VAL A 17 -4.50 -8.27 34.33
C VAL A 17 -4.70 -9.27 33.19
N ARG A 18 -4.98 -10.54 33.50
CA ARG A 18 -5.23 -11.58 32.49
C ARG A 18 -6.42 -11.24 31.60
N GLY A 19 -7.51 -10.72 32.17
CA GLY A 19 -8.68 -10.27 31.39
C GLY A 19 -8.34 -9.18 30.39
N ARG A 20 -7.54 -8.18 30.79
CA ARG A 20 -7.08 -7.10 29.91
C ARG A 20 -6.19 -7.62 28.78
N VAL A 21 -5.29 -8.55 29.09
CA VAL A 21 -4.40 -9.16 28.09
C VAL A 21 -5.21 -9.96 27.06
N VAL A 22 -6.18 -10.77 27.50
CA VAL A 22 -7.05 -11.53 26.59
C VAL A 22 -7.87 -10.60 25.71
N PHE A 23 -8.47 -9.56 26.28
CA PHE A 23 -9.21 -8.56 25.52
C PHE A 23 -8.32 -7.87 24.47
N GLY A 24 -7.11 -7.45 24.86
CA GLY A 24 -6.14 -6.86 23.94
C GLY A 24 -5.74 -7.81 22.82
N ALA A 25 -5.49 -9.08 23.13
CA ALA A 25 -5.16 -10.09 22.13
C ALA A 25 -6.31 -10.30 21.12
N VAL A 26 -7.55 -10.39 21.60
CA VAL A 26 -8.73 -10.51 20.72
C VAL A 26 -8.89 -9.28 19.83
N ALA A 27 -8.71 -8.08 20.37
CA ALA A 27 -8.76 -6.84 19.59
C ALA A 27 -7.68 -6.81 18.49
N VAL A 28 -6.45 -7.21 18.79
CA VAL A 28 -5.37 -7.30 17.81
C VAL A 28 -5.70 -8.31 16.71
N VAL A 29 -6.19 -9.50 17.07
CA VAL A 29 -6.58 -10.53 16.09
C VAL A 29 -7.69 -10.00 15.17
N LEU A 30 -8.70 -9.33 15.71
CA LEU A 30 -9.76 -8.72 14.91
C LEU A 30 -9.23 -7.69 13.93
N LEU A 31 -8.33 -6.80 14.38
CA LEU A 31 -7.70 -5.80 13.51
C LEU A 31 -6.87 -6.45 12.38
N VAL A 32 -6.14 -7.52 12.69
CA VAL A 32 -5.39 -8.28 11.68
C VAL A 32 -6.35 -8.91 10.66
N CYS A 33 -7.45 -9.51 11.09
CA CYS A 33 -8.46 -10.05 10.18
C CYS A 33 -9.04 -8.98 9.25
N VAL A 34 -9.28 -7.77 9.76
CA VAL A 34 -9.73 -6.62 8.95
C VAL A 34 -8.68 -6.25 7.90
N LEU A 35 -7.40 -6.21 8.25
CA LEU A 35 -6.32 -5.93 7.29
C LEU A 35 -6.21 -7.03 6.22
N ILE A 36 -6.33 -8.31 6.59
CA ILE A 36 -6.33 -9.42 5.64
C ILE A 36 -7.52 -9.30 4.67
N ALA A 37 -8.72 -9.02 5.18
CA ALA A 37 -9.89 -8.80 4.33
C ALA A 37 -9.69 -7.62 3.37
N ARG A 38 -9.09 -6.53 3.83
CA ARG A 38 -8.76 -5.37 2.99
C ARG A 38 -7.74 -5.72 1.91
N LEU A 39 -6.70 -6.49 2.25
CA LEU A 39 -5.71 -6.96 1.27
C LEU A 39 -6.35 -7.86 0.22
N TYR A 40 -7.18 -8.82 0.64
CA TYR A 40 -7.92 -9.68 -0.28
C TYR A 40 -8.80 -8.86 -1.23
N TYR A 41 -9.51 -7.85 -0.72
CA TYR A 41 -10.32 -6.97 -1.54
C TYR A 41 -9.49 -6.23 -2.60
N LEU A 42 -8.34 -5.66 -2.21
CA LEU A 42 -7.48 -4.94 -3.16
C LEU A 42 -6.83 -5.87 -4.17
N GLN A 43 -6.39 -7.06 -3.74
CA GLN A 43 -5.59 -7.96 -4.57
C GLN A 43 -6.43 -8.87 -5.44
N VAL A 44 -7.60 -9.32 -4.99
CA VAL A 44 -8.44 -10.30 -5.72
C VAL A 44 -9.62 -9.61 -6.37
N ILE A 45 -10.38 -8.82 -5.60
CA ILE A 45 -11.59 -8.17 -6.13
C ILE A 45 -11.22 -7.00 -7.05
N GLN A 46 -10.24 -6.18 -6.66
CA GLN A 46 -9.78 -5.05 -7.47
C GLN A 46 -8.56 -5.36 -8.35
N TYR A 47 -8.22 -6.65 -8.53
CA TYR A 47 -7.06 -7.08 -9.30
C TYR A 47 -6.99 -6.43 -10.68
N GLU A 48 -8.05 -6.60 -11.48
CA GLU A 48 -8.06 -6.16 -12.88
C GLU A 48 -7.96 -4.63 -13.01
N TYR A 49 -8.61 -3.90 -12.10
CA TYR A 49 -8.58 -2.45 -12.07
C TYR A 49 -7.17 -1.92 -11.81
N HIS A 50 -6.49 -2.43 -10.79
CA HIS A 50 -5.12 -2.02 -10.45
C HIS A 50 -4.10 -2.53 -11.46
N SER A 51 -4.31 -3.72 -12.05
CA SER A 51 -3.47 -4.24 -13.14
C SER A 51 -3.55 -3.32 -14.36
N THR A 52 -4.74 -2.88 -14.75
CA THR A 52 -4.95 -2.00 -15.90
C THR A 52 -4.31 -0.62 -15.68
N LEU A 53 -4.43 -0.05 -14.47
CA LEU A 53 -3.76 1.20 -14.12
C LEU A 53 -2.24 1.07 -14.18
N SER A 54 -1.68 -0.05 -13.72
CA SER A 54 -0.24 -0.30 -13.81
C SER A 54 0.25 -0.47 -15.24
N GLU A 55 -0.52 -1.13 -16.11
CA GLU A 55 -0.19 -1.26 -17.54
C GLU A 55 -0.16 0.10 -18.24
N ASN A 56 -1.16 0.95 -17.99
CA ASN A 56 -1.20 2.30 -18.54
C ASN A 56 -0.04 3.19 -18.04
N ASN A 57 0.43 2.99 -16.81
CA ASN A 57 1.64 3.65 -16.31
C ASN A 57 2.95 3.04 -16.85
N ARG A 58 2.94 1.80 -17.35
CA ARG A 58 4.13 1.10 -17.87
C ARG A 58 4.38 1.38 -19.34
N VAL A 59 3.33 1.54 -20.15
CA VAL A 59 3.45 1.69 -21.60
C VAL A 59 3.02 3.11 -21.99
N HIS A 60 3.94 4.06 -21.86
CA HIS A 60 3.76 5.38 -22.45
C HIS A 60 4.30 5.34 -23.88
N VAL A 61 3.41 5.23 -24.87
CA VAL A 61 3.80 5.28 -26.28
C VAL A 61 4.25 6.70 -26.58
N GLN A 62 5.56 6.95 -26.54
CA GLN A 62 6.12 8.19 -27.05
C GLN A 62 6.20 8.11 -28.59
N PRO A 63 5.44 8.95 -29.32
CA PRO A 63 5.60 9.02 -30.76
C PRO A 63 6.98 9.57 -31.09
N ILE A 64 7.74 8.87 -31.93
CA ILE A 64 8.98 9.40 -32.51
C ILE A 64 8.55 10.37 -33.61
N PRO A 65 8.82 11.67 -33.50
CA PRO A 65 8.49 12.61 -34.55
C PRO A 65 9.28 12.24 -35.81
N PRO A 66 8.64 12.20 -37.00
CA PRO A 66 9.36 11.94 -38.22
C PRO A 66 10.36 13.07 -38.47
N SER A 67 11.58 12.73 -38.86
CA SER A 67 12.55 13.72 -39.36
C SER A 67 11.95 14.40 -40.60
N ARG A 68 11.93 15.73 -40.61
CA ARG A 68 11.50 16.51 -41.77
C ARG A 68 12.46 16.24 -42.93
N GLY A 69 11.94 16.09 -44.15
CA GLY A 69 12.78 15.88 -45.32
C GLY A 69 13.67 17.11 -45.61
N LEU A 70 14.91 16.85 -46.00
CA LEU A 70 15.85 17.87 -46.47
C LEU A 70 15.33 18.48 -47.78
N ILE A 71 15.25 19.81 -47.84
CA ILE A 71 14.88 20.52 -49.08
C ILE A 71 16.16 20.85 -49.82
N TYR A 72 16.28 20.36 -51.06
CA TYR A 72 17.42 20.62 -51.92
C TYR A 72 17.06 21.62 -53.02
N ASP A 73 18.00 22.52 -53.33
CA ASP A 73 17.96 23.31 -54.55
C ASP A 73 18.28 22.42 -55.77
N ARG A 74 18.01 22.92 -56.98
CA ARG A 74 18.33 22.29 -58.28
C ARG A 74 19.80 21.90 -58.46
N ASN A 75 20.70 22.41 -57.63
CA ASN A 75 22.13 22.11 -57.63
C ASN A 75 22.53 21.09 -56.54
N GLY A 76 21.57 20.49 -55.82
CA GLY A 76 21.81 19.51 -54.76
C GLY A 76 22.27 20.11 -53.43
N VAL A 77 22.17 21.44 -53.26
CA VAL A 77 22.52 22.14 -52.02
C VAL A 77 21.31 22.18 -51.09
N VAL A 78 21.50 21.85 -49.81
CA VAL A 78 20.44 21.90 -48.79
C VAL A 78 20.05 23.36 -48.52
N VAL A 79 18.77 23.69 -48.70
CA VAL A 79 18.20 25.02 -48.50
C VAL A 79 17.45 25.13 -47.17
N ALA A 80 16.95 24.00 -46.66
CA ALA A 80 16.36 23.91 -45.33
C ALA A 80 16.60 22.53 -44.73
N ASP A 81 17.08 22.53 -43.49
CA ASP A 81 17.22 21.39 -42.59
C ASP A 81 16.56 21.76 -41.24
N ASN A 82 16.28 20.80 -40.37
CA ASN A 82 15.62 21.01 -39.07
C ASN A 82 16.61 21.14 -37.91
#